data_AF-A0A317CRY6-F1
#
_entry.id   AF-A0A317CRY6-F1
#
_cell.length_a   1.000
_cell.length_b   1.000
_cell.length_c   1.000
_cell.angle_alpha   90.00
_cell.angle_beta   90.00
_cell.angle_gamma   90.00
#
_symmetry.space_group_name_H-M   'P 1'
#
loop_
_entity.id
_entity.type
_entity.pdbx_description
1 polymer ?
#
loop_
_entity_poly.entity_id
_entity_poly.type
_entity_poly.pdbx_seq_one_letter_code
_entity_poly.pdbx_strand_id
1 'polypeptide(L)'
;MLVALAGGAIWMIVQAWQASRRETGSFAGDLYLNIGAALIMTLLTYVVLNPLFRELQTVSIIEHPRLDRDALIERVAQCREIVAILETWTSMLEGPYASRFVAALRSALANGATVKVLLLDPDSPAVRLRGEELRRRDASVAILNNLWHLARLGEELPEAARARLQVRVYSAAPSVQMYRWDGKAFISFFPVQGSTFDTQQIEAFVSTPLGEFVDDRFAELWETAPLEDLEACLTLRLCLRQAGRDLETCEALYVRSDGDWYIAGTDLVRNVARHGLTGLSVVLDRPEAAGEVFAVGEADELAPEIYNRVLELFRAKYGLDGRQDTENRVIFNLAATSLSTV
;
A
#
# COMPACT_ATOMS: atom_id res chain seq x y z
N MET A 1 43.58 -5.87 -8.24
CA MET A 1 43.66 -6.86 -7.14
C MET A 1 43.77 -8.30 -7.67
N LEU A 2 42.84 -8.79 -8.49
CA LEU A 2 42.87 -10.16 -9.05
C LEU A 2 44.13 -10.49 -9.88
N VAL A 3 44.64 -9.55 -10.68
CA VAL A 3 45.88 -9.74 -11.47
C VAL A 3 47.11 -9.90 -10.56
N ALA A 4 47.15 -9.21 -9.42
CA ALA A 4 48.25 -9.33 -8.45
C ALA A 4 48.21 -10.66 -7.70
N LEU A 5 47.00 -11.17 -7.38
CA LEU A 5 46.80 -12.49 -6.77
C LEU A 5 47.17 -13.62 -7.74
N ALA A 6 46.78 -13.49 -9.01
CA ALA A 6 47.15 -14.46 -10.05
C ALA A 6 48.67 -14.49 -10.28
N GLY A 7 49.32 -13.33 -10.34
CA GLY A 7 50.77 -13.22 -10.44
C GLY A 7 51.50 -13.84 -9.25
N GLY A 8 51.00 -13.61 -8.02
CA GLY A 8 51.54 -14.21 -6.80
C GLY A 8 51.41 -15.73 -6.75
N ALA A 9 50.26 -16.28 -7.15
CA ALA A 9 50.02 -17.72 -7.18
C ALA A 9 50.92 -18.44 -8.21
N ILE A 10 51.07 -17.85 -9.41
CA ILE A 10 51.97 -18.37 -10.44
C ILE A 10 53.42 -18.33 -9.96
N TRP A 11 53.84 -17.22 -9.33
CA TRP A 11 55.18 -17.08 -8.78
C TRP A 11 55.47 -18.13 -7.69
N MET A 12 54.52 -18.39 -6.79
CA MET A 12 54.64 -19.42 -5.75
C MET A 12 54.77 -20.83 -6.31
N ILE A 13 54.04 -21.17 -7.37
CA ILE A 13 54.12 -22.49 -8.03
C ILE A 13 55.47 -22.65 -8.73
N VAL A 14 55.97 -21.60 -9.39
CA VAL A 14 57.30 -21.61 -10.02
C VAL A 14 58.40 -21.79 -8.97
N GLN A 15 58.29 -21.11 -7.82
CA GLN A 15 59.24 -21.28 -6.71
C GLN A 15 59.17 -22.69 -6.09
N ALA A 16 57.97 -23.24 -5.88
CA ALA A 16 57.78 -24.61 -5.40
C ALA A 16 58.37 -25.63 -6.37
N TRP A 17 58.18 -25.44 -7.68
CA TRP A 17 58.73 -26.31 -8.72
C TRP A 17 60.27 -26.22 -8.80
N GLN A 18 60.83 -25.02 -8.70
CA GLN A 18 62.28 -24.81 -8.62
C GLN A 18 62.89 -25.41 -7.34
N ALA A 19 62.20 -25.33 -6.21
CA ALA A 19 62.60 -25.95 -4.95
C ALA A 19 62.52 -27.49 -5.03
N SER A 20 61.50 -28.05 -5.68
CA SER A 20 61.35 -29.51 -5.86
C SER A 20 62.47 -30.15 -6.70
N ARG A 21 63.12 -29.36 -7.59
CA ARG A 21 64.27 -29.81 -8.39
C ARG A 21 65.59 -29.87 -7.60
N ARG A 22 65.64 -29.30 -6.39
CA ARG A 22 66.82 -29.31 -5.51
C ARG A 22 66.49 -30.14 -4.26
N GLU A 23 66.66 -31.46 -4.38
CA GLU A 23 66.61 -32.49 -3.33
C GLU A 23 65.39 -32.55 -2.38
N THR A 24 64.75 -33.73 -2.40
CA THR A 24 63.77 -34.34 -1.46
C THR A 24 63.29 -33.54 -0.24
N GLY A 25 61.99 -33.18 -0.25
CA GLY A 25 61.16 -33.15 0.96
C GLY A 25 61.22 -31.89 1.83
N SER A 26 61.35 -30.70 1.25
CA SER A 26 61.23 -29.46 2.06
C SER A 26 59.75 -29.15 2.35
N PHE A 27 59.40 -29.05 3.63
CA PHE A 27 58.08 -28.59 4.12
C PHE A 27 57.63 -27.28 3.45
N ALA A 28 58.60 -26.40 3.14
CA ALA A 28 58.34 -25.16 2.43
C ALA A 28 57.82 -25.40 1.01
N GLY A 29 58.37 -26.36 0.27
CA GLY A 29 57.91 -26.71 -1.08
C GLY A 29 56.47 -27.22 -1.09
N ASP A 30 56.12 -28.13 -0.18
CA ASP A 30 54.77 -28.68 -0.06
C ASP A 30 53.77 -27.60 0.41
N LEU A 31 54.19 -26.69 1.29
CA LEU A 31 53.39 -25.55 1.73
C LEU A 31 53.11 -24.58 0.57
N TYR A 32 54.14 -24.22 -0.21
CA TYR A 32 53.97 -23.34 -1.36
C TYR A 32 53.10 -23.97 -2.45
N LEU A 33 53.20 -25.28 -2.67
CA LEU A 33 52.37 -25.99 -3.64
C LEU A 33 50.90 -26.03 -3.21
N ASN A 34 50.63 -26.34 -1.93
CA ASN A 34 49.26 -26.38 -1.40
C ASN A 34 48.61 -25.00 -1.36
N ILE A 35 49.33 -23.97 -0.90
CA ILE A 35 48.80 -22.60 -0.88
C ILE A 35 48.63 -22.07 -2.31
N GLY A 36 49.59 -22.34 -3.21
CA GLY A 36 49.50 -21.96 -4.62
C GLY A 36 48.30 -22.60 -5.32
N ALA A 37 48.08 -23.90 -5.11
CA ALA A 37 46.92 -24.62 -5.64
C ALA A 37 45.60 -24.09 -5.08
N ALA A 38 45.53 -23.82 -3.77
CA ALA A 38 44.33 -23.26 -3.12
C ALA A 38 43.98 -21.87 -3.66
N LEU A 39 44.99 -21.01 -3.88
CA LEU A 39 44.80 -19.68 -4.45
C LEU A 39 44.32 -19.75 -5.91
N ILE A 40 44.88 -20.66 -6.72
CA ILE A 40 44.40 -20.87 -8.10
C ILE A 40 42.98 -21.41 -8.11
N MET A 41 42.65 -22.40 -7.27
CA MET A 41 41.29 -22.94 -7.17
C MET A 41 40.29 -21.86 -6.75
N THR A 42 40.66 -21.01 -5.79
CA THR A 42 39.82 -19.88 -5.36
C THR A 42 39.62 -18.87 -6.48
N LEU A 43 40.68 -18.54 -7.22
CA LEU A 43 40.63 -17.63 -8.35
C LEU A 43 39.77 -18.20 -9.50
N LEU A 44 39.95 -19.47 -9.83
CA LEU A 44 39.18 -20.19 -10.85
C LEU A 44 37.70 -20.25 -10.47
N THR A 45 37.42 -20.59 -9.20
CA THR A 45 36.07 -20.61 -8.64
C THR A 45 35.41 -19.23 -8.77
N TYR A 46 36.13 -18.16 -8.44
CA TYR A 46 35.63 -16.79 -8.61
C TYR A 46 35.40 -16.45 -10.09
N VAL A 47 36.32 -16.79 -10.99
CA VAL A 47 36.18 -16.49 -12.43
C VAL A 47 35.04 -17.28 -13.09
N VAL A 48 34.73 -18.48 -12.62
CA VAL A 48 33.66 -19.33 -13.18
C VAL A 48 32.30 -19.04 -12.55
N LEU A 49 32.23 -18.88 -11.22
CA LEU A 49 30.97 -18.66 -10.52
C LEU A 49 30.48 -17.22 -10.59
N ASN A 50 31.37 -16.22 -10.56
CA ASN A 50 30.97 -14.81 -10.53
C ASN A 50 30.22 -14.35 -11.81
N PRO A 51 30.59 -14.76 -13.05
CA PRO A 51 29.77 -14.49 -14.24
C PRO A 51 28.39 -15.13 -14.13
N LEU A 52 28.31 -16.36 -13.61
CA LEU A 52 27.06 -17.09 -13.40
C LEU A 52 26.15 -16.37 -12.40
N PHE A 53 26.71 -15.84 -11.30
CA PHE A 53 25.97 -15.02 -10.33
C PHE A 53 25.54 -13.67 -10.91
N ARG A 54 26.37 -13.03 -11.74
CA ARG A 54 26.02 -11.76 -12.39
C ARG A 54 24.93 -11.93 -13.46
N GLU A 55 24.98 -12.99 -14.26
CA GLU A 55 23.93 -13.31 -15.24
C GLU A 55 22.60 -13.67 -14.56
N LEU A 56 22.62 -14.37 -13.42
CA LEU A 56 21.41 -14.61 -12.63
C LEU A 56 20.80 -13.32 -12.07
N GLN A 57 21.61 -12.29 -11.81
CA GLN A 57 21.12 -11.00 -11.33
C GLN A 57 20.58 -10.11 -12.48
N THR A 58 21.18 -10.13 -13.67
CA THR A 58 20.78 -9.25 -14.79
C THR A 58 19.66 -9.80 -15.68
N VAL A 59 19.43 -11.11 -15.73
CA VAL A 59 18.34 -11.72 -16.52
C VAL A 59 16.96 -11.54 -15.85
N SER A 60 16.93 -11.05 -14.62
CA SER A 60 15.72 -11.02 -13.77
C SER A 60 14.93 -9.71 -13.77
N ILE A 61 15.48 -8.65 -14.38
CA ILE A 61 14.92 -7.30 -14.35
C ILE A 61 14.58 -6.82 -15.77
N ILE A 62 13.31 -6.49 -16.01
CA ILE A 62 12.83 -5.91 -17.27
C ILE A 62 12.33 -4.50 -16.98
N GLU A 63 12.89 -3.51 -17.66
CA GLU A 63 12.44 -2.13 -17.55
C GLU A 63 11.33 -1.84 -18.56
N HIS A 64 10.24 -1.27 -18.07
CA HIS A 64 9.12 -0.78 -18.87
C HIS A 64 9.05 0.74 -18.76
N PRO A 65 8.78 1.48 -19.84
CA PRO A 65 8.70 2.95 -19.79
C PRO A 65 7.54 3.46 -18.94
N ARG A 66 6.50 2.64 -18.75
CA ARG A 66 5.28 2.92 -17.98
C ARG A 66 4.64 1.61 -17.53
N LEU A 67 3.64 1.69 -16.67
CA LEU A 67 2.88 0.51 -16.25
C LEU A 67 2.09 -0.09 -17.41
N ASP A 68 2.41 -1.32 -17.77
CA ASP A 68 1.59 -2.13 -18.67
C ASP A 68 0.37 -2.66 -17.90
N ARG A 69 -0.70 -1.85 -17.93
CA ARG A 69 -1.95 -2.12 -17.21
C ARG A 69 -2.63 -3.40 -17.70
N ASP A 70 -2.57 -3.68 -19.01
CA ASP A 70 -3.22 -4.86 -19.58
C ASP A 70 -2.47 -6.13 -19.17
N ALA A 71 -1.14 -6.12 -19.25
CA ALA A 71 -0.33 -7.22 -18.76
C ALA A 71 -0.52 -7.45 -17.25
N LEU A 72 -0.59 -6.37 -16.45
CA LEU A 72 -0.88 -6.48 -15.02
C LEU A 72 -2.25 -7.13 -14.76
N ILE A 73 -3.31 -6.68 -15.43
CA ILE A 73 -4.66 -7.25 -15.30
C ILE A 73 -4.64 -8.75 -15.60
N GLU A 74 -3.99 -9.16 -16.69
CA GLU A 74 -3.90 -10.57 -17.08
C GLU A 74 -3.13 -11.40 -16.04
N ARG A 75 -1.98 -10.92 -15.57
CA ARG A 75 -1.14 -11.58 -14.57
C ARG A 75 -1.86 -11.74 -13.23
N VAL A 76 -2.56 -10.69 -12.79
CA VAL A 76 -3.39 -10.74 -11.58
C VAL A 76 -4.52 -11.76 -11.73
N ALA A 77 -5.20 -11.80 -12.87
CA ALA A 77 -6.30 -12.74 -13.10
C ALA A 77 -5.87 -14.22 -13.05
N GLN A 78 -4.61 -14.51 -13.39
CA GLN A 78 -4.03 -15.86 -13.40
C GLN A 78 -3.34 -16.25 -12.08
N CYS A 79 -3.16 -15.30 -11.17
CA CYS A 79 -2.48 -15.50 -9.90
C CYS A 79 -3.16 -16.57 -9.04
N ARG A 80 -2.35 -17.34 -8.29
CA ARG A 80 -2.83 -18.46 -7.46
C ARG A 80 -2.39 -18.36 -6.00
N GLU A 81 -1.32 -17.64 -5.71
CA GLU A 81 -0.76 -17.59 -4.35
C GLU A 81 -1.01 -16.23 -3.70
N ILE A 82 -0.50 -15.16 -4.30
CA ILE A 82 -0.57 -13.82 -3.69
C ILE A 82 -0.61 -12.70 -4.71
N VAL A 83 -1.54 -11.77 -4.50
CA VAL A 83 -1.53 -10.44 -5.10
C VAL A 83 -1.25 -9.45 -3.98
N ALA A 84 -0.17 -8.68 -4.07
CA ALA A 84 0.13 -7.62 -3.10
C ALA A 84 0.29 -6.27 -3.81
N ILE A 85 -0.43 -5.26 -3.33
CA ILE A 85 -0.44 -3.92 -3.91
C ILE A 85 0.01 -2.92 -2.86
N LEU A 86 1.03 -2.13 -3.18
CA LEU A 86 1.49 -0.98 -2.41
C LEU A 86 1.37 0.27 -3.28
N GLU A 87 0.49 1.18 -2.89
CA GLU A 87 0.30 2.47 -3.57
C GLU A 87 -0.07 3.55 -2.56
N THR A 88 0.03 4.80 -2.99
CA THR A 88 -0.80 5.92 -2.51
C THR A 88 -2.27 5.75 -2.88
N TRP A 89 -2.58 5.64 -4.18
CA TRP A 89 -3.86 5.21 -4.77
C TRP A 89 -3.59 4.56 -6.13
N THR A 90 -4.37 3.57 -6.52
CA THR A 90 -4.19 2.87 -7.79
C THR A 90 -5.11 3.39 -8.90
N SER A 91 -4.52 3.81 -10.03
CA SER A 91 -5.28 4.09 -11.26
C SER A 91 -5.90 2.83 -11.88
N MET A 92 -5.55 1.64 -11.40
CA MET A 92 -6.17 0.39 -11.83
C MET A 92 -7.64 0.30 -11.39
N LEU A 93 -8.02 1.04 -10.34
CA LEU A 93 -9.39 1.19 -9.85
C LEU A 93 -10.03 2.52 -10.29
N GLU A 94 -9.50 3.13 -11.35
CA GLU A 94 -10.04 4.35 -11.94
C GLU A 94 -10.39 4.15 -13.42
N GLY A 95 -11.38 4.93 -13.89
CA GLY A 95 -11.74 5.03 -15.30
C GLY A 95 -12.04 3.68 -15.97
N PRO A 96 -11.57 3.45 -17.20
CA PRO A 96 -11.93 2.27 -17.98
C PRO A 96 -11.30 0.96 -17.49
N TYR A 97 -10.30 1.03 -16.60
CA TYR A 97 -9.60 -0.16 -16.10
C TYR A 97 -10.25 -0.75 -14.85
N ALA A 98 -11.00 0.05 -14.09
CA ALA A 98 -11.58 -0.34 -12.79
C ALA A 98 -12.36 -1.66 -12.86
N SER A 99 -13.30 -1.78 -13.81
CA SER A 99 -14.12 -2.99 -13.95
C SER A 99 -13.30 -4.24 -14.30
N ARG A 100 -12.31 -4.10 -15.19
CA ARG A 100 -11.43 -5.19 -15.61
C ARG A 100 -10.48 -5.61 -14.49
N PHE A 101 -9.96 -4.65 -13.72
CA PHE A 101 -9.07 -4.95 -12.62
C PHE A 101 -9.81 -5.59 -11.44
N VAL A 102 -11.01 -5.11 -11.08
CA VAL A 102 -11.88 -5.77 -10.09
C VAL A 102 -12.22 -7.19 -10.52
N ALA A 103 -12.50 -7.42 -11.81
CA ALA A 103 -12.71 -8.77 -12.33
C ALA A 103 -11.45 -9.65 -12.20
N ALA A 104 -10.25 -9.10 -12.45
CA ALA A 104 -8.99 -9.81 -12.26
C ALA A 104 -8.74 -10.18 -10.79
N LEU A 105 -8.97 -9.27 -9.85
CA LEU A 105 -8.87 -9.55 -8.42
C LEU A 105 -9.83 -10.67 -7.99
N ARG A 106 -11.07 -10.63 -8.51
CA ARG A 106 -12.06 -11.69 -8.28
C ARG A 106 -11.57 -13.05 -8.79
N SER A 107 -10.98 -13.09 -9.99
CA SER A 107 -10.39 -14.32 -10.55
C SER A 107 -9.24 -14.83 -9.69
N ALA A 108 -8.34 -13.97 -9.23
CA ALA A 108 -7.24 -14.35 -8.33
C ALA A 108 -7.76 -15.00 -7.03
N LEU A 109 -8.76 -14.37 -6.40
CA LEU A 109 -9.42 -14.89 -5.20
C LEU A 109 -10.12 -16.22 -5.46
N ALA A 110 -10.77 -16.38 -6.61
CA ALA A 110 -11.39 -17.64 -7.03
C ALA A 110 -10.35 -18.75 -7.25
N ASN A 111 -9.14 -18.41 -7.72
CA ASN A 111 -8.06 -19.36 -7.97
C ASN A 111 -7.38 -19.88 -6.69
N GLY A 112 -7.55 -19.22 -5.55
CA GLY A 112 -6.83 -19.58 -4.33
C GLY A 112 -6.02 -18.44 -3.72
N ALA A 113 -5.73 -17.38 -4.49
CA ALA A 113 -4.80 -16.35 -4.07
C ALA A 113 -5.31 -15.54 -2.86
N THR A 114 -4.35 -15.03 -2.08
CA THR A 114 -4.60 -13.97 -1.09
C THR A 114 -4.34 -12.62 -1.75
N VAL A 115 -5.28 -11.70 -1.63
CA VAL A 115 -5.16 -10.32 -2.13
C VAL A 115 -4.91 -9.40 -0.95
N LYS A 116 -3.76 -8.76 -0.92
CA LYS A 116 -3.38 -7.76 0.08
C LYS A 116 -3.21 -6.40 -0.60
N VAL A 117 -3.97 -5.42 -0.16
CA VAL A 117 -3.94 -4.06 -0.71
C VAL A 117 -3.59 -3.08 0.39
N LEU A 118 -2.55 -2.30 0.17
CA LEU A 118 -2.07 -1.29 1.09
C LEU A 118 -2.09 0.07 0.37
N LEU A 119 -3.02 0.93 0.79
CA LEU A 119 -3.22 2.27 0.24
C LEU A 119 -2.88 3.34 1.28
N LEU A 120 -2.54 4.54 0.83
CA LEU A 120 -2.29 5.63 1.77
C LEU A 120 -3.61 6.05 2.44
N ASP A 121 -3.57 6.33 3.72
CA ASP A 121 -4.70 6.82 4.50
C ASP A 121 -5.16 8.18 3.95
N PRO A 122 -6.43 8.31 3.47
CA PRO A 122 -6.94 9.51 2.81
C PRO A 122 -6.86 10.78 3.64
N ASP A 123 -6.79 10.65 4.97
CA ASP A 123 -6.77 11.73 5.94
C ASP A 123 -5.36 12.04 6.46
N SER A 124 -4.37 11.23 6.07
CA SER A 124 -2.99 11.40 6.51
C SER A 124 -2.31 12.64 5.90
N PRO A 125 -1.34 13.26 6.62
CA PRO A 125 -0.53 14.35 6.08
C PRO A 125 0.21 13.99 4.77
N ALA A 126 0.57 12.72 4.60
CA ALA A 126 1.26 12.23 3.42
C ALA A 126 0.41 12.36 2.14
N VAL A 127 -0.91 12.20 2.23
CA VAL A 127 -1.82 12.39 1.08
C VAL A 127 -1.82 13.82 0.60
N ARG A 128 -1.84 14.78 1.54
CA ARG A 128 -1.83 16.20 1.19
C ARG A 128 -0.55 16.57 0.46
N LEU A 129 0.61 16.17 1.02
CA LEU A 129 1.91 16.40 0.39
C LEU A 129 1.96 15.79 -1.01
N ARG A 130 1.49 14.54 -1.16
CA ARG A 130 1.49 13.87 -2.45
C ARG A 130 0.54 14.52 -3.45
N GLY A 131 -0.64 14.98 -3.00
CA GLY A 131 -1.57 15.75 -3.80
C GLY A 131 -0.96 17.06 -4.31
N GLU A 132 -0.21 17.76 -3.47
CA GLU A 132 0.52 18.98 -3.84
C GLU A 132 1.62 18.70 -4.89
N GLU A 133 2.45 17.68 -4.67
CA GLU A 133 3.50 17.25 -5.63
C GLU A 133 2.93 16.91 -7.01
N LEU A 134 1.76 16.28 -7.04
CA LEU A 134 1.07 15.88 -8.26
C LEU A 134 0.15 16.97 -8.82
N ARG A 135 0.03 18.11 -8.15
CA ARG A 135 -0.95 19.19 -8.44
C ARG A 135 -2.38 18.64 -8.56
N ARG A 136 -2.66 17.60 -7.78
CA ARG A 136 -3.92 16.86 -7.76
C ARG A 136 -4.68 17.19 -6.47
N ARG A 137 -5.76 17.97 -6.58
CA ARG A 137 -6.58 18.39 -5.42
C ARG A 137 -7.51 17.28 -4.89
N ASP A 138 -7.67 16.21 -5.64
CA ASP A 138 -8.61 15.11 -5.40
C ASP A 138 -7.89 13.80 -5.04
N ALA A 139 -6.68 13.87 -4.45
CA ALA A 139 -5.95 12.67 -4.01
C ALA A 139 -6.76 11.83 -2.98
N SER A 140 -7.35 12.47 -1.97
CA SER A 140 -8.23 11.78 -1.01
C SER A 140 -9.46 11.17 -1.70
N VAL A 141 -10.06 11.88 -2.67
CA VAL A 141 -11.19 11.38 -3.49
C VAL A 141 -10.79 10.10 -4.25
N ALA A 142 -9.60 10.08 -4.85
CA ALA A 142 -9.09 8.91 -5.57
C ALA A 142 -8.91 7.69 -4.65
N ILE A 143 -8.32 7.90 -3.46
CA ILE A 143 -8.16 6.85 -2.44
C ILE A 143 -9.53 6.32 -2.00
N LEU A 144 -10.46 7.21 -1.66
CA LEU A 144 -11.80 6.82 -1.23
C LEU A 144 -12.55 6.04 -2.31
N ASN A 145 -12.42 6.43 -3.59
CA ASN A 145 -12.97 5.66 -4.70
C ASN A 145 -12.35 4.26 -4.84
N ASN A 146 -11.04 4.13 -4.60
CA ASN A 146 -10.39 2.82 -4.58
C ASN A 146 -10.91 1.94 -3.44
N LEU A 147 -11.03 2.49 -2.23
CA LEU A 147 -11.58 1.79 -1.07
C LEU A 147 -13.02 1.35 -1.34
N TRP A 148 -13.84 2.19 -1.97
CA TRP A 148 -15.20 1.85 -2.38
C TRP A 148 -15.24 0.63 -3.32
N HIS A 149 -14.40 0.61 -4.37
CA HIS A 149 -14.34 -0.53 -5.28
C HIS A 149 -13.92 -1.83 -4.58
N LEU A 150 -12.98 -1.75 -3.64
CA LEU A 150 -12.52 -2.91 -2.86
C LEU A 150 -13.58 -3.39 -1.88
N ALA A 151 -14.32 -2.47 -1.27
CA ALA A 151 -15.40 -2.78 -0.33
C ALA A 151 -16.54 -3.52 -1.03
N ARG A 152 -16.98 -2.97 -2.17
CA ARG A 152 -17.99 -3.59 -3.02
C ARG A 152 -17.55 -4.96 -3.52
N LEU A 153 -16.28 -5.13 -3.88
CA LEU A 153 -15.75 -6.45 -4.20
C LEU A 153 -15.89 -7.40 -3.00
N GLY A 154 -15.52 -6.96 -1.79
CA GLY A 154 -15.68 -7.73 -0.55
C GLY A 154 -17.11 -8.21 -0.28
N GLU A 155 -18.10 -7.33 -0.46
CA GLU A 155 -19.53 -7.65 -0.29
C GLU A 155 -20.00 -8.72 -1.27
N GLU A 156 -19.57 -8.64 -2.53
CA GLU A 156 -19.95 -9.56 -3.61
C GLU A 156 -19.24 -10.92 -3.55
N LEU A 157 -18.25 -11.10 -2.67
CA LEU A 157 -17.48 -12.34 -2.53
C LEU A 157 -18.15 -13.33 -1.56
N PRO A 158 -18.04 -14.66 -1.83
CA PRO A 158 -18.32 -15.68 -0.82
C PRO A 158 -17.42 -15.54 0.40
N GLU A 159 -17.88 -15.97 1.58
CA GLU A 159 -17.18 -15.84 2.86
C GLU A 159 -15.72 -16.34 2.82
N ALA A 160 -15.49 -17.53 2.23
CA ALA A 160 -14.15 -18.11 2.10
C ALA A 160 -13.18 -17.30 1.20
N ALA A 161 -13.71 -16.53 0.24
CA ALA A 161 -12.92 -15.61 -0.59
C ALA A 161 -12.75 -14.25 0.10
N ARG A 162 -13.77 -13.79 0.84
CA ARG A 162 -13.73 -12.53 1.59
C ARG A 162 -12.59 -12.52 2.61
N ALA A 163 -12.37 -13.61 3.34
CA ALA A 163 -11.23 -13.72 4.28
C ALA A 163 -9.84 -13.61 3.63
N ARG A 164 -9.74 -13.80 2.31
CA ARG A 164 -8.51 -13.68 1.53
C ARG A 164 -8.35 -12.32 0.85
N LEU A 165 -9.36 -11.46 0.89
CA LEU A 165 -9.26 -10.05 0.51
C LEU A 165 -8.95 -9.23 1.75
N GLN A 166 -7.76 -8.66 1.82
CA GLN A 166 -7.30 -7.86 2.95
C GLN A 166 -6.89 -6.49 2.44
N VAL A 167 -7.49 -5.45 3.01
CA VAL A 167 -7.19 -4.06 2.68
C VAL A 167 -6.77 -3.35 3.96
N ARG A 168 -5.68 -2.60 3.90
CA ARG A 168 -5.21 -1.75 4.99
C ARG A 168 -4.85 -0.37 4.45
N VAL A 169 -4.90 0.61 5.34
CA VAL A 169 -4.40 1.96 5.08
C VAL A 169 -3.16 2.25 5.92
N TYR A 170 -2.18 2.97 5.37
CA TYR A 170 -0.98 3.41 6.09
C TYR A 170 -0.81 4.91 6.00
N SER A 171 -0.17 5.53 7.00
CA SER A 171 0.01 6.99 7.06
C SER A 171 1.47 7.43 6.85
N ALA A 172 2.39 6.48 6.66
CA ALA A 172 3.81 6.74 6.43
C ALA A 172 4.07 7.34 5.03
N ALA A 173 5.15 8.09 4.88
CA ALA A 173 5.51 8.69 3.59
C ALA A 173 5.81 7.59 2.54
N PRO A 174 5.19 7.64 1.36
CA PRO A 174 5.35 6.62 0.34
C PRO A 174 6.73 6.71 -0.32
N SER A 175 7.50 5.61 -0.34
CA SER A 175 8.83 5.56 -1.00
C SER A 175 8.86 4.71 -2.27
N VAL A 176 8.00 3.69 -2.36
CA VAL A 176 7.93 2.74 -3.47
C VAL A 176 6.48 2.34 -3.77
N GLN A 177 6.17 2.18 -5.04
CA GLN A 177 4.96 1.53 -5.53
C GLN A 177 5.29 0.08 -5.88
N MET A 178 4.35 -0.84 -5.60
CA MET A 178 4.48 -2.25 -5.97
C MET A 178 3.14 -2.83 -6.44
N TYR A 179 3.18 -3.59 -7.54
CA TYR A 179 2.15 -4.57 -7.90
C TYR A 179 2.79 -5.95 -8.02
N ARG A 180 2.62 -6.78 -7.01
CA ARG A 180 3.13 -8.16 -6.95
C ARG A 180 2.06 -9.14 -7.38
N TRP A 181 2.47 -10.14 -8.16
CA TRP A 181 1.72 -11.35 -8.44
C TRP A 181 2.66 -12.55 -8.27
N ASP A 182 2.29 -13.47 -7.37
CA ASP A 182 3.08 -14.64 -7.00
C ASP A 182 4.55 -14.28 -6.68
N GLY A 183 5.49 -14.73 -7.50
CA GLY A 183 6.94 -14.50 -7.35
C GLY A 183 7.51 -13.31 -8.13
N LYS A 184 6.67 -12.48 -8.76
CA LYS A 184 7.10 -11.32 -9.56
C LYS A 184 6.37 -10.04 -9.15
N ALA A 185 6.97 -8.90 -9.43
CA ALA A 185 6.36 -7.60 -9.19
C ALA A 185 6.73 -6.57 -10.25
N PHE A 186 5.82 -5.63 -10.48
CA PHE A 186 6.15 -4.31 -11.00
C PHE A 186 6.48 -3.38 -9.83
N ILE A 187 7.61 -2.71 -9.92
CA ILE A 187 8.15 -1.83 -8.90
C ILE A 187 8.42 -0.46 -9.54
N SER A 188 8.04 0.61 -8.85
CA SER A 188 8.44 1.96 -9.20
C SER A 188 8.75 2.77 -7.95
N PHE A 189 9.62 3.77 -8.08
CA PHE A 189 9.92 4.72 -7.02
C PHE A 189 9.08 5.97 -7.23
N PHE A 190 8.46 6.49 -6.17
CA PHE A 190 7.65 7.70 -6.29
C PHE A 190 8.54 8.85 -6.77
N PRO A 191 8.28 9.42 -7.96
CA PRO A 191 9.07 10.53 -8.44
C PRO A 191 8.75 11.78 -7.62
N VAL A 192 9.72 12.70 -7.54
CA VAL A 192 9.53 14.02 -6.91
C VAL A 192 8.39 14.81 -7.59
N GLN A 193 8.15 14.56 -8.87
CA GLN A 193 7.04 15.13 -9.64
C GLN A 193 6.47 14.08 -10.61
N GLY A 194 5.15 14.02 -10.72
CA GLY A 194 4.47 13.18 -11.70
C GLY A 194 3.96 11.85 -11.17
N SER A 195 3.00 11.30 -11.91
CA SER A 195 2.30 10.06 -11.59
C SER A 195 3.22 8.85 -11.70
N THR A 196 3.18 7.95 -10.72
CA THR A 196 3.92 6.68 -10.78
C THR A 196 3.54 5.84 -12.01
N PHE A 197 2.30 5.96 -12.49
CA PHE A 197 1.83 5.23 -13.68
C PHE A 197 2.56 5.59 -14.97
N ASP A 198 3.02 6.83 -15.07
CA ASP A 198 3.70 7.36 -16.25
C ASP A 198 5.23 7.35 -16.08
N THR A 199 5.72 6.80 -14.96
CA THR A 199 7.14 6.58 -14.72
C THR A 199 7.58 5.18 -15.09
N GLN A 200 8.89 5.05 -15.27
CA GLN A 200 9.56 3.78 -15.47
C GLN A 200 9.15 2.76 -14.41
N GLN A 201 8.82 1.55 -14.88
CA GLN A 201 8.49 0.41 -14.04
C GLN A 201 9.57 -0.65 -14.20
N ILE A 202 9.93 -1.26 -13.10
CA ILE A 202 10.87 -2.37 -13.04
C ILE A 202 10.04 -3.64 -12.80
N GLU A 203 9.98 -4.53 -13.78
CA GLU A 203 9.50 -5.90 -13.57
C GLU A 203 10.66 -6.75 -13.05
N ALA A 204 10.52 -7.28 -11.84
CA ALA A 204 11.53 -8.12 -11.22
C ALA A 204 10.92 -9.32 -10.49
N PHE A 205 11.72 -10.37 -10.29
CA PHE A 205 11.36 -11.40 -9.32
C PHE A 205 11.52 -10.88 -7.89
N VAL A 206 10.63 -11.32 -7.00
CA VAL A 206 10.67 -10.97 -5.57
C VAL A 206 11.95 -11.49 -4.90
N SER A 207 12.53 -12.59 -5.42
CA SER A 207 13.80 -13.15 -4.94
C SER A 207 15.07 -12.39 -5.37
N THR A 208 14.92 -11.27 -6.08
CA THR A 208 16.06 -10.41 -6.40
C THR A 208 16.32 -9.45 -5.25
N PRO A 209 17.54 -8.91 -5.06
CA PRO A 209 17.80 -7.97 -3.97
C PRO A 209 16.89 -6.74 -3.96
N LEU A 210 16.49 -6.25 -5.14
CA LEU A 210 15.50 -5.18 -5.26
C LEU A 210 14.10 -5.65 -4.87
N GLY A 211 13.69 -6.83 -5.34
CA GLY A 211 12.41 -7.45 -5.00
C GLY A 211 12.28 -7.70 -3.50
N GLU A 212 13.31 -8.27 -2.87
CA GLU A 212 13.37 -8.54 -1.42
C GLU A 212 13.25 -7.24 -0.63
N PHE A 213 14.01 -6.19 -1.01
CA PHE A 213 13.91 -4.89 -0.35
C PHE A 213 12.49 -4.31 -0.39
N VAL A 214 11.80 -4.39 -1.53
CA VAL A 214 10.44 -3.85 -1.67
C VAL A 214 9.42 -4.73 -0.95
N ASP A 215 9.59 -6.05 -0.96
CA ASP A 215 8.72 -6.99 -0.23
C ASP A 215 8.86 -6.83 1.28
N ASP A 216 10.09 -6.63 1.78
CA ASP A 216 10.36 -6.32 3.18
C ASP A 216 9.71 -5.00 3.60
N ARG A 217 9.78 -3.97 2.75
CA ARG A 217 9.08 -2.70 2.98
C ARG A 217 7.57 -2.87 3.00
N PHE A 218 7.01 -3.68 2.10
CA PHE A 218 5.59 -4.01 2.12
C PHE A 218 5.22 -4.71 3.42
N ALA A 219 5.99 -5.73 3.84
CA ALA A 219 5.73 -6.47 5.07
C ALA A 219 5.81 -5.57 6.31
N GLU A 220 6.81 -4.69 6.40
CA GLU A 220 6.96 -3.73 7.49
C GLU A 220 5.75 -2.77 7.58
N LEU A 221 5.35 -2.18 6.46
CA LEU A 221 4.17 -1.31 6.43
C LEU A 221 2.88 -2.10 6.71
N TRP A 222 2.79 -3.33 6.22
CA TRP A 222 1.64 -4.19 6.46
C TRP A 222 1.45 -4.48 7.94
N GLU A 223 2.52 -4.87 8.65
CA GLU A 223 2.46 -5.20 10.07
C GLU A 223 2.27 -3.98 10.98
N THR A 224 2.74 -2.80 10.56
CA THR A 224 2.59 -1.55 11.33
C THR A 224 1.33 -0.77 11.01
N ALA A 225 0.73 -0.97 9.84
CA ALA A 225 -0.56 -0.37 9.49
C ALA A 225 -1.61 -0.79 10.53
N PRO A 226 -2.43 0.14 11.02
CA PRO A 226 -3.54 -0.19 11.88
C PRO A 226 -4.36 -1.33 11.28
N LEU A 227 -4.77 -2.28 12.11
CA LEU A 227 -5.78 -3.29 11.77
C LEU A 227 -7.17 -2.64 11.65
N GLU A 228 -7.26 -1.49 11.00
CA GLU A 228 -8.54 -0.96 10.57
C GLU A 228 -9.02 -1.85 9.44
N ASP A 229 -10.09 -2.60 9.72
CA ASP A 229 -10.82 -3.33 8.69
C ASP A 229 -11.26 -2.33 7.62
N LEU A 230 -11.42 -2.80 6.39
CA LEU A 230 -11.99 -2.01 5.31
C LEU A 230 -13.32 -1.39 5.71
N GLU A 231 -14.10 -2.09 6.54
CA GLU A 231 -15.33 -1.58 7.15
C GLU A 231 -15.08 -0.35 8.04
N ALA A 232 -14.03 -0.36 8.87
CA ALA A 232 -13.65 0.81 9.67
C ALA A 232 -13.23 1.99 8.77
N CYS A 233 -12.66 1.77 7.59
CA CYS A 233 -12.41 2.87 6.65
C CYS A 233 -13.72 3.49 6.10
N LEU A 234 -14.83 2.75 6.14
CA LEU A 234 -16.10 3.16 5.53
C LEU A 234 -17.12 3.66 6.54
N THR A 235 -17.14 3.15 7.76
CA THR A 235 -18.14 3.51 8.76
C THR A 235 -17.51 4.06 10.03
N LEU A 236 -18.29 4.87 10.72
CA LEU A 236 -17.94 5.47 11.99
C LEU A 236 -18.98 5.05 13.02
N ARG A 237 -18.53 4.33 14.05
CA ARG A 237 -19.36 4.05 15.21
C ARG A 237 -19.39 5.27 16.12
N LEU A 238 -20.59 5.69 16.49
CA LEU A 238 -20.79 6.88 17.32
C LEU A 238 -21.92 6.68 18.33
N CYS A 239 -21.84 7.40 19.44
CA CYS A 239 -22.89 7.47 20.45
C CYS A 239 -23.58 8.84 20.38
N LEU A 240 -24.88 8.82 20.11
CA LEU A 240 -25.75 10.00 20.13
C LEU A 240 -26.11 10.35 21.57
N ARG A 241 -26.03 11.64 21.89
CA ARG A 241 -26.35 12.20 23.21
C ARG A 241 -27.26 13.40 23.09
N GLN A 242 -28.24 13.50 23.98
CA GLN A 242 -29.08 14.70 24.12
C GLN A 242 -29.01 15.22 25.56
N ALA A 243 -28.66 16.50 25.70
CA ALA A 243 -28.51 17.14 27.02
C ALA A 243 -27.64 16.32 27.99
N GLY A 244 -26.56 15.72 27.48
CA GLY A 244 -25.62 14.91 28.26
C GLY A 244 -26.06 13.48 28.59
N ARG A 245 -27.21 13.01 28.08
CA ARG A 245 -27.66 11.61 28.24
C ARG A 245 -27.45 10.84 26.94
N ASP A 246 -26.93 9.63 27.07
CA ASP A 246 -26.80 8.69 25.95
C ASP A 246 -28.20 8.30 25.44
N LEU A 247 -28.40 8.43 24.13
CA LEU A 247 -29.61 8.00 23.44
C LEU A 247 -29.41 6.61 22.86
N GLU A 248 -28.45 6.49 21.93
CA GLU A 248 -28.24 5.29 21.12
C GLU A 248 -26.80 5.28 20.58
N THR A 249 -26.28 4.08 20.33
CA THR A 249 -25.05 3.89 19.54
C THR A 249 -25.44 3.42 18.15
N CYS A 250 -24.95 4.09 17.12
CA CYS A 250 -25.21 3.73 15.73
C CYS A 250 -23.93 3.81 14.90
N GLU A 251 -24.03 3.29 13.68
CA GLU A 251 -23.01 3.43 12.65
C GLU A 251 -23.45 4.49 11.66
N ALA A 252 -22.50 5.32 11.24
CA ALA A 252 -22.70 6.36 10.25
C ALA A 252 -21.66 6.25 9.15
N LEU A 253 -22.07 6.60 7.93
CA LEU A 253 -21.15 6.95 6.87
C LEU A 253 -20.43 8.24 7.27
N TYR A 254 -19.16 8.38 6.92
CA TYR A 254 -18.38 9.56 7.27
C TYR A 254 -17.35 9.93 6.22
N VAL A 255 -17.04 11.23 6.13
CA VAL A 255 -15.86 11.75 5.45
C VAL A 255 -15.21 12.82 6.32
N ARG A 256 -13.91 13.06 6.11
CA ARG A 256 -13.20 14.20 6.71
C ARG A 256 -12.85 15.22 5.64
N SER A 257 -12.97 16.50 6.00
CA SER A 257 -12.48 17.62 5.17
C SER A 257 -11.92 18.69 6.08
N ASP A 258 -10.70 19.14 5.80
CA ASP A 258 -10.00 20.20 6.53
C ASP A 258 -9.91 19.99 8.04
N GLY A 259 -9.88 18.72 8.48
CA GLY A 259 -9.80 18.32 9.88
C GLY A 259 -11.14 18.02 10.54
N ASP A 260 -12.24 18.51 9.96
CA ASP A 260 -13.60 18.32 10.47
C ASP A 260 -14.23 17.00 10.01
N TRP A 261 -15.19 16.52 10.80
CA TRP A 261 -15.94 15.30 10.52
C TRP A 261 -17.32 15.62 9.97
N TYR A 262 -17.71 14.87 8.94
CA TYR A 262 -19.03 14.95 8.32
C TYR A 262 -19.62 13.56 8.28
N ILE A 263 -20.86 13.42 8.75
CA ILE A 263 -21.52 12.12 8.93
C ILE A 263 -22.87 12.08 8.22
N ALA A 264 -23.28 10.89 7.78
CA ALA A 264 -24.58 10.63 7.19
C ALA A 264 -25.07 9.23 7.57
N GLY A 265 -26.38 9.07 7.71
CA GLY A 265 -26.96 7.75 7.99
C GLY A 265 -28.42 7.83 8.44
N THR A 266 -29.18 6.79 8.13
CA THR A 266 -30.63 6.71 8.43
C THR A 266 -30.93 6.85 9.92
N ASP A 267 -30.08 6.29 10.80
CA ASP A 267 -30.29 6.37 12.25
C ASP A 267 -30.07 7.78 12.80
N LEU A 268 -29.15 8.55 12.20
CA LEU A 268 -28.95 9.96 12.53
C LEU A 268 -30.19 10.77 12.14
N VAL A 269 -30.66 10.63 10.90
CA VAL A 269 -31.85 11.34 10.41
C VAL A 269 -33.07 11.02 11.27
N ARG A 270 -33.26 9.75 11.62
CA ARG A 270 -34.34 9.30 12.50
C ARG A 270 -34.25 9.93 13.88
N ASN A 271 -33.06 10.00 14.47
CA ASN A 271 -32.86 10.59 15.78
C ASN A 271 -33.07 12.11 15.75
N VAL A 272 -32.58 12.81 14.73
CA VAL A 272 -32.83 14.25 14.53
C VAL A 272 -34.32 14.52 14.36
N ALA A 273 -35.04 13.71 13.58
CA ALA A 273 -36.49 13.85 13.41
C ALA A 273 -37.29 13.63 14.71
N ARG A 274 -36.81 12.77 15.62
CA ARG A 274 -37.48 12.47 16.89
C ARG A 274 -37.16 13.47 18.00
N HIS A 275 -35.90 13.89 18.09
CA HIS A 275 -35.36 14.61 19.23
C HIS A 275 -35.04 16.08 18.93
N GLY A 276 -35.04 16.46 17.66
CA GLY A 276 -34.53 17.75 17.19
C GLY A 276 -32.99 17.78 17.16
N LEU A 277 -32.44 18.76 16.44
CA LEU A 277 -31.01 19.00 16.37
C LEU A 277 -30.47 19.71 17.63
N THR A 278 -31.29 20.55 18.27
CA THR A 278 -30.89 21.37 19.40
C THR A 278 -30.48 20.52 20.60
N GLY A 279 -29.21 20.69 21.04
CA GLY A 279 -28.66 19.96 22.18
C GLY A 279 -28.31 18.50 21.87
N LEU A 280 -28.37 18.09 20.60
CA LEU A 280 -27.87 16.82 20.11
C LEU A 280 -26.35 16.91 19.95
N SER A 281 -25.64 15.90 20.44
CA SER A 281 -24.20 15.78 20.37
C SER A 281 -23.81 14.33 20.08
N VAL A 282 -22.59 14.12 19.60
CA VAL A 282 -22.04 12.79 19.36
C VAL A 282 -20.68 12.63 20.01
N VAL A 283 -20.40 11.39 20.43
CA VAL A 283 -19.07 10.94 20.82
C VAL A 283 -18.64 9.86 19.85
N LEU A 284 -17.45 10.02 19.27
CA LEU A 284 -16.91 9.10 18.29
C LEU A 284 -16.16 7.97 18.99
N ASP A 285 -16.36 6.74 18.55
CA ASP A 285 -15.58 5.58 19.01
C ASP A 285 -14.28 5.48 18.20
N ARG A 286 -13.40 6.49 18.35
CA ARG A 286 -12.11 6.58 17.65
C ARG A 286 -11.01 7.07 18.59
N PRO A 287 -9.80 6.48 18.53
CA PRO A 287 -8.68 6.92 19.36
C PRO A 287 -8.32 8.40 19.17
N GLU A 288 -8.39 8.89 17.92
CA GLU A 288 -8.05 10.27 17.56
C GLU A 288 -9.07 11.33 18.00
N ALA A 289 -10.30 10.92 18.35
CA ALA A 289 -11.36 11.79 18.86
C ALA A 289 -11.71 11.45 20.32
N ALA A 290 -10.84 10.71 21.01
CA ALA A 290 -11.12 10.20 22.35
C ALA A 290 -11.31 11.34 23.35
N GLY A 291 -12.47 11.34 24.02
CA GLY A 291 -12.84 12.37 25.00
C GLY A 291 -13.45 13.64 24.41
N GLU A 292 -13.55 13.74 23.08
CA GLU A 292 -14.21 14.86 22.42
C GLU A 292 -15.72 14.63 22.31
N VAL A 293 -16.48 15.72 22.42
CA VAL A 293 -17.93 15.74 22.22
C VAL A 293 -18.24 16.76 21.12
N PHE A 294 -18.89 16.30 20.07
CA PHE A 294 -19.21 17.12 18.91
C PHE A 294 -20.67 17.52 18.93
N ALA A 295 -20.95 18.80 18.70
CA ALA A 295 -22.29 19.26 18.40
C ALA A 295 -22.64 18.87 16.95
N VAL A 296 -23.88 18.47 16.72
CA VAL A 296 -24.37 18.09 15.39
C VAL A 296 -25.01 19.31 14.73
N GLY A 297 -24.53 19.69 13.55
CA GLY A 297 -25.10 20.73 12.68
C GLY A 297 -25.53 20.17 11.32
N GLU A 298 -26.38 20.88 10.59
CA GLU A 298 -26.72 20.53 9.21
C GLU A 298 -25.63 21.08 8.26
N ALA A 299 -25.07 20.21 7.41
CA ALA A 299 -23.93 20.58 6.57
C ALA A 299 -24.32 21.49 5.39
N ASP A 300 -25.61 21.56 5.01
CA ASP A 300 -26.11 22.43 3.95
C ASP A 300 -26.28 23.90 4.39
N GLU A 301 -26.18 24.18 5.69
CA GLU A 301 -26.05 25.54 6.23
C GLU A 301 -24.62 26.11 6.09
N LEU A 302 -23.63 25.28 5.74
CA LEU A 302 -22.25 25.70 5.53
C LEU A 302 -22.08 26.48 4.22
N ALA A 303 -20.90 27.11 4.06
CA ALA A 303 -20.53 27.76 2.82
C ALA A 303 -20.65 26.77 1.63
N PRO A 304 -21.23 27.18 0.48
CA PRO A 304 -21.48 26.29 -0.65
C PRO A 304 -20.25 25.52 -1.13
N GLU A 305 -19.06 26.12 -1.04
CA GLU A 305 -17.80 25.51 -1.44
C GLU A 305 -17.45 24.30 -0.55
N ILE A 306 -17.66 24.43 0.77
CA ILE A 306 -17.42 23.38 1.76
C ILE A 306 -18.42 22.25 1.55
N TYR A 307 -19.71 22.58 1.48
CA TYR A 307 -20.76 21.59 1.29
C TYR A 307 -20.57 20.78 -0.01
N ASN A 308 -20.24 21.45 -1.12
CA ASN A 308 -19.98 20.77 -2.39
C ASN A 308 -18.77 19.84 -2.32
N ARG A 309 -17.71 20.23 -1.59
CA ARG A 309 -16.53 19.38 -1.39
C ARG A 309 -16.87 18.14 -0.56
N VAL A 310 -17.60 18.31 0.53
CA VAL A 310 -18.06 17.20 1.38
C VAL A 310 -18.93 16.23 0.57
N LEU A 311 -19.85 16.76 -0.25
CA LEU A 311 -20.68 15.95 -1.12
C LEU A 311 -19.86 15.15 -2.15
N GLU A 312 -18.81 15.75 -2.71
CA GLU A 312 -17.88 15.05 -3.62
C GLU A 312 -17.16 13.89 -2.91
N LEU A 313 -16.69 14.10 -1.68
CA LEU A 313 -16.04 13.05 -0.89
C LEU A 313 -17.00 11.89 -0.58
N PHE A 314 -18.24 12.19 -0.18
CA PHE A 314 -19.28 11.17 0.05
C PHE A 314 -19.59 10.38 -1.22
N ARG A 315 -19.68 11.05 -2.37
CA ARG A 315 -19.88 10.38 -3.68
C ARG A 315 -18.73 9.44 -4.01
N ALA A 316 -17.50 9.89 -3.79
CA ALA A 316 -16.32 9.08 -4.06
C ALA A 316 -16.22 7.86 -3.14
N LYS A 317 -16.51 8.03 -1.85
CA LYS A 317 -16.38 6.99 -0.84
C LYS A 317 -17.50 5.94 -0.87
N TYR A 318 -18.71 6.33 -1.28
CA TYR A 318 -19.89 5.46 -1.18
C TYR A 318 -20.63 5.25 -2.50
N GLY A 319 -20.20 5.89 -3.60
CA GLY A 319 -20.87 5.77 -4.89
C GLY A 319 -22.28 6.37 -4.90
N LEU A 320 -22.52 7.40 -4.09
CA LEU A 320 -23.82 8.07 -3.97
C LEU A 320 -24.19 8.85 -5.25
N ASP A 321 -24.64 8.16 -6.29
CA ASP A 321 -25.18 8.81 -7.48
C ASP A 321 -26.50 9.53 -7.15
N GLY A 322 -26.62 10.78 -7.60
CA GLY A 322 -27.55 11.80 -7.09
C GLY A 322 -29.06 11.55 -7.24
N ARG A 323 -29.56 10.31 -7.39
CA ARG A 323 -30.98 10.00 -7.60
C ARG A 323 -31.60 8.87 -6.79
N GLN A 324 -30.85 8.00 -6.08
CA GLN A 324 -31.47 6.79 -5.50
C GLN A 324 -31.49 6.66 -3.97
N ASP A 325 -30.86 7.56 -3.22
CA ASP A 325 -30.73 7.34 -1.76
C ASP A 325 -30.99 8.61 -0.94
N THR A 326 -32.25 9.04 -0.86
CA THR A 326 -32.62 10.32 -0.24
C THR A 326 -32.47 10.37 1.28
N GLU A 327 -32.47 9.23 1.97
CA GLU A 327 -32.33 9.18 3.44
C GLU A 327 -30.86 9.23 3.88
N ASN A 328 -29.93 8.74 3.05
CA ASN A 328 -28.47 8.88 3.25
C ASN A 328 -27.91 10.23 2.76
N ARG A 329 -28.78 11.19 2.40
CA ARG A 329 -28.38 12.50 1.84
C ARG A 329 -28.30 13.64 2.84
N VAL A 330 -28.89 13.50 4.02
CA VAL A 330 -28.74 14.53 5.05
C VAL A 330 -27.37 14.33 5.67
N ILE A 331 -26.46 15.21 5.28
CA ILE A 331 -25.10 15.26 5.80
C ILE A 331 -25.10 16.21 6.98
N PHE A 332 -24.55 15.74 8.09
CA PHE A 332 -24.36 16.54 9.28
C PHE A 332 -22.87 16.87 9.43
N ASN A 333 -22.57 18.08 9.89
CA ASN A 333 -21.22 18.45 10.29
C ASN A 333 -21.08 18.30 11.80
N LEU A 334 -19.90 17.86 12.23
CA LEU A 334 -19.55 17.71 13.64
C LEU A 334 -18.64 18.85 14.06
N ALA A 335 -19.19 19.80 14.80
CA ALA A 335 -18.42 20.90 15.36
C ALA A 335 -17.90 20.50 16.74
N ALA A 336 -16.58 20.51 16.95
CA ALA A 336 -16.00 20.24 18.25
C ALA A 336 -16.55 21.25 19.27
N THR A 337 -17.21 20.75 20.31
CA THR A 337 -17.65 21.61 21.41
C THR A 337 -16.45 21.73 22.32
N SER A 338 -15.76 22.87 22.32
CA SER A 338 -14.80 23.14 23.38
C SER A 338 -15.58 23.20 24.68
N LEU A 339 -15.57 22.09 25.43
CA LEU A 339 -15.95 22.09 26.83
C LEU A 339 -14.97 23.04 27.50
N SER A 340 -15.41 24.29 27.66
CA SER A 340 -14.79 25.25 28.56
C SER A 340 -14.75 24.54 29.90
N THR A 341 -13.56 24.07 30.29
CA THR A 341 -13.34 23.57 31.63
C THR A 341 -13.68 24.72 32.57
N VAL A 342 -14.55 24.41 33.52
CA VAL A 342 -15.13 25.30 34.54
C VAL A 342 -14.08 26.17 35.21
#